data_AF-A0A7R9LGB9-F1
#
_entry.id   AF-A0A7R9LGB9-F1
#
_cell.length_a   1.000
_cell.length_b   1.000
_cell.length_c   1.000
_cell.angle_alpha   90.00
_cell.angle_beta   90.00
_cell.angle_gamma   90.00
#
_symmetry.space_group_name_H-M   'P 1'
#
loop_
_entity.id
_entity.type
_entity.pdbx_description
1 polymer ?
#
loop_
_entity_poly.entity_id
_entity_poly.type
_entity_poly.pdbx_seq_one_letter_code
_entity_poly.pdbx_strand_id
1 'polypeptide(L)'
;MASVIRNIIFNFNELETNKLRHLFTSTAYMRDPVLKKTSKADTYTDAFNVLQTRSDIKCRKIIQMCKTMAQFKELCEDDKIILLKASCPEIICLLSVLTFNFEGEFWTVAIDSENGVMLPLNVLKWENLNFYVILKQFMITIKGEYDSDMSLIDLLMAIILFNPNRPDLKHKEIIKLQQKTYMYLLQRYLELKHNSKSESETRFLRLMNCLNELYFTTHNMISTVSEALNNNPRPESLYAEIIARIFHNLQEYLNL
;
A
#
# COMPACT_ATOMS: atom_id res chain seq x y z
N MET A 1 -24.67 8.59 -1.60
CA MET A 1 -23.42 7.80 -1.69
C MET A 1 -22.98 7.16 -0.37
N ALA A 2 -23.20 7.78 0.80
CA ALA A 2 -23.03 7.10 2.11
C ALA A 2 -24.08 6.01 2.44
N SER A 3 -25.10 5.83 1.58
CA SER A 3 -26.25 4.96 1.81
C SER A 3 -26.06 3.50 1.39
N VAL A 4 -25.20 3.22 0.40
CA VAL A 4 -24.97 1.84 -0.09
C VAL A 4 -24.09 1.06 0.89
N ILE A 5 -23.13 1.73 1.52
CA ILE A 5 -22.14 1.10 2.42
C ILE A 5 -22.72 0.80 3.80
N ARG A 6 -23.64 1.63 4.31
CA ARG A 6 -24.41 1.24 5.52
C ARG A 6 -25.07 -0.12 5.29
N ASN A 7 -25.64 -0.37 4.10
CA ASN A 7 -26.29 -1.65 3.79
C ASN A 7 -25.35 -2.85 3.64
N ILE A 8 -24.13 -2.68 3.12
CA ILE A 8 -23.18 -3.82 2.98
C ILE A 8 -22.62 -4.24 4.35
N ILE A 9 -22.31 -3.27 5.22
CA ILE A 9 -21.80 -3.57 6.58
C ILE A 9 -22.85 -4.33 7.42
N PHE A 10 -24.15 -4.09 7.22
CA PHE A 10 -25.21 -4.83 7.93
C PHE A 10 -25.30 -6.32 7.56
N ASN A 11 -24.68 -6.76 6.46
CA ASN A 11 -24.69 -8.17 6.04
C ASN A 11 -23.46 -8.95 6.54
N PHE A 12 -22.55 -8.30 7.27
CA PHE A 12 -21.50 -8.96 8.02
C PHE A 12 -22.01 -9.33 9.42
N ASN A 13 -21.52 -10.45 9.95
CA ASN A 13 -21.78 -10.79 11.35
C ASN A 13 -21.04 -9.83 12.30
N GLU A 14 -21.33 -9.92 13.59
CA GLU A 14 -20.78 -9.01 14.59
C GLU A 14 -19.24 -9.03 14.65
N LEU A 15 -18.63 -10.22 14.56
CA LEU A 15 -17.17 -10.38 14.61
C LEU A 15 -16.49 -9.78 13.37
N GLU A 16 -17.03 -10.07 12.18
CA GLU A 16 -16.58 -9.49 10.92
C GLU A 16 -16.69 -7.96 10.95
N THR A 17 -17.84 -7.45 11.39
CA THR A 17 -18.11 -6.01 11.49
C THR A 17 -17.14 -5.32 12.45
N ASN A 18 -16.89 -5.92 13.62
CA ASN A 18 -15.94 -5.37 14.58
C ASN A 18 -14.52 -5.34 14.00
N LYS A 19 -14.10 -6.42 13.33
CA LYS A 19 -12.78 -6.50 12.68
C LYS A 19 -12.62 -5.43 11.60
N LEU A 20 -13.62 -5.25 10.73
CA LEU A 20 -13.63 -4.22 9.68
C LEU A 20 -13.62 -2.82 10.28
N ARG A 21 -14.42 -2.55 11.32
CA ARG A 21 -14.47 -1.25 11.99
C ARG A 21 -13.12 -0.86 12.57
N HIS A 22 -12.43 -1.79 13.23
CA HIS A 22 -11.08 -1.56 13.76
C HIS A 22 -10.07 -1.26 12.64
N LEU A 23 -10.15 -1.96 11.52
CA LEU A 23 -9.31 -1.71 10.36
C LEU A 23 -9.56 -0.30 9.79
N PHE A 24 -10.81 0.04 9.47
CA PHE A 24 -11.16 1.32 8.85
C PHE A 24 -10.86 2.52 9.77
N THR A 25 -11.00 2.35 11.08
CA THR A 25 -10.61 3.38 12.04
C THR A 25 -9.10 3.59 12.05
N SER A 26 -8.33 2.51 11.90
CA SER A 26 -6.86 2.57 11.86
C SER A 26 -6.33 3.20 10.57
N THR A 27 -7.08 3.13 9.46
CA THR A 27 -6.67 3.65 8.14
C THR A 27 -7.23 5.04 7.84
N ALA A 28 -8.14 5.57 8.65
CA ALA A 28 -8.92 6.79 8.36
C ALA A 28 -8.06 8.03 8.00
N TYR A 29 -6.87 8.19 8.58
CA TYR A 29 -5.98 9.33 8.35
C TYR A 29 -4.98 9.13 7.20
N MET A 30 -5.04 8.01 6.47
CA MET A 30 -4.17 7.73 5.32
C MET A 30 -4.44 8.64 4.11
N ARG A 31 -5.56 9.38 4.13
CA ARG A 31 -5.96 10.30 3.06
C ARG A 31 -4.98 11.46 2.92
N ASP A 32 -4.79 11.88 1.67
CA ASP A 32 -4.09 13.11 1.36
C ASP A 32 -5.07 14.28 1.36
N PRO A 33 -4.59 15.51 1.64
CA PRO A 33 -5.43 16.69 1.59
C PRO A 33 -5.98 16.92 0.17
N VAL A 34 -7.16 17.53 0.08
CA VAL A 34 -7.71 18.02 -1.18
C VAL A 34 -6.92 19.25 -1.60
N LEU A 35 -6.32 19.20 -2.78
CA LEU A 35 -5.46 20.25 -3.31
C LEU A 35 -6.26 21.32 -4.06
N LYS A 36 -5.84 22.58 -3.91
CA LYS A 36 -6.47 23.74 -4.56
C LYS A 36 -5.70 24.19 -5.79
N LYS A 37 -4.38 23.99 -5.81
CA LYS A 37 -3.49 24.39 -6.91
C LYS A 37 -2.55 23.25 -7.27
N THR A 38 -2.26 23.10 -8.55
CA THR A 38 -1.34 22.08 -9.06
C THR A 38 -0.39 22.69 -10.10
N SER A 39 0.92 22.52 -9.91
CA SER A 39 1.95 22.78 -10.93
C SER A 39 2.37 21.46 -11.59
N LYS A 40 3.16 21.51 -12.67
CA LYS A 40 3.77 20.31 -13.26
C LYS A 40 5.17 20.11 -12.68
N ALA A 41 5.60 18.86 -12.53
CA ALA A 41 7.01 18.57 -12.28
C ALA A 41 7.79 18.83 -13.58
N ASP A 42 8.64 19.85 -13.57
CA ASP A 42 9.37 20.27 -14.78
C ASP A 42 10.71 19.54 -14.94
N THR A 43 11.24 18.93 -13.86
CA THR A 43 12.51 18.19 -13.88
C THR A 43 12.44 16.82 -13.19
N TYR A 44 13.38 15.93 -13.52
CA TYR A 44 13.60 14.66 -12.81
C TYR A 44 13.84 14.89 -11.32
N THR A 45 14.63 15.90 -10.97
CA THR A 45 14.97 16.25 -9.59
C THR A 45 13.74 16.69 -8.79
N ASP A 46 12.82 17.43 -9.40
CA ASP A 46 11.57 17.83 -8.74
C ASP A 46 10.66 16.63 -8.49
N ALA A 47 10.53 15.76 -9.49
CA ALA A 47 9.79 14.51 -9.39
C ALA A 47 10.34 13.62 -8.26
N PHE A 48 11.66 13.49 -8.20
CA PHE A 48 12.39 12.73 -7.19
C PHE A 48 12.12 13.25 -5.77
N ASN A 49 12.35 14.54 -5.53
CA ASN A 49 12.19 15.16 -4.21
C ASN A 49 10.74 15.06 -3.70
N VAL A 50 9.77 15.24 -4.59
CA VAL A 50 8.34 15.12 -4.27
C VAL A 50 8.00 13.68 -3.90
N LEU A 51 8.38 12.69 -4.72
CA LEU A 51 8.12 11.28 -4.44
C LEU A 51 8.77 10.81 -3.14
N GLN A 52 10.01 11.23 -2.89
CA GLN A 52 10.74 10.90 -1.67
C GLN A 52 10.00 11.42 -0.43
N THR A 53 9.72 12.72 -0.38
CA THR A 53 9.02 13.36 0.76
C THR A 53 7.65 12.73 1.01
N ARG A 54 6.98 12.31 -0.06
CA ARG A 54 5.60 11.80 0.01
C ARG A 54 5.56 10.36 0.46
N SER A 55 6.50 9.56 -0.02
CA SER A 55 6.70 8.19 0.46
C SER A 55 7.03 8.21 1.96
N ASP A 56 7.91 9.11 2.42
CA ASP A 56 8.25 9.27 3.83
C ASP A 56 7.03 9.59 4.72
N ILE A 57 6.16 10.51 4.27
CA ILE A 57 4.89 10.79 4.97
C ILE A 57 3.98 9.56 5.01
N LYS A 58 3.83 8.84 3.89
CA LYS A 58 3.02 7.61 3.84
C LYS A 58 3.58 6.54 4.76
N CYS A 59 4.90 6.32 4.79
CA CYS A 59 5.55 5.38 5.69
C CYS A 59 5.22 5.67 7.16
N ARG A 60 5.33 6.93 7.59
CA ARG A 60 4.95 7.32 8.97
C ARG A 60 3.49 7.01 9.27
N LYS A 61 2.58 7.29 8.32
CA LYS A 61 1.16 6.95 8.47
C LYS A 61 0.92 5.44 8.54
N ILE A 62 1.62 4.64 7.74
CA ILE A 62 1.55 3.17 7.77
C ILE A 62 2.04 2.63 9.12
N ILE A 63 3.17 3.13 9.63
CA ILE A 63 3.69 2.75 10.94
C ILE A 63 2.67 3.10 12.04
N GLN A 64 2.11 4.31 12.00
CA GLN A 64 1.08 4.72 12.94
C GLN A 64 -0.16 3.81 12.87
N MET A 65 -0.52 3.33 11.68
CA MET A 65 -1.67 2.43 11.50
C MET A 65 -1.38 1.10 12.15
N CYS A 66 -0.20 0.55 11.89
CA CYS A 66 0.23 -0.70 12.51
C CYS A 66 0.25 -0.58 14.04
N LYS A 67 0.68 0.58 14.57
CA LYS A 67 0.63 0.90 16.01
C LYS A 67 -0.78 1.01 16.59
N THR A 68 -1.85 1.08 15.81
CA THR A 68 -3.24 1.02 16.33
C THR A 68 -3.89 -0.35 16.22
N MET A 69 -3.34 -1.24 15.38
CA MET A 69 -3.88 -2.59 15.16
C MET A 69 -3.46 -3.54 16.28
N ALA A 70 -4.43 -4.06 17.04
CA ALA A 70 -4.19 -4.98 18.16
C ALA A 70 -3.34 -6.19 17.75
N GLN A 71 -3.64 -6.79 16.61
CA GLN A 71 -2.96 -7.99 16.13
C GLN A 71 -1.53 -7.74 15.67
N PHE A 72 -1.21 -6.50 15.28
CA PHE A 72 0.16 -6.11 14.96
C PHE A 72 0.95 -5.84 16.25
N LYS A 73 0.33 -5.23 17.27
CA LYS A 73 0.96 -4.98 18.57
C LYS A 73 1.44 -6.25 19.28
N GLU A 74 0.68 -7.33 19.13
CA GLU A 74 0.95 -8.63 19.74
C GLU A 74 2.15 -9.38 19.13
N LEU A 75 2.62 -8.98 17.95
CA LEU A 75 3.80 -9.58 17.32
C LEU A 75 5.08 -9.21 18.09
N CYS A 76 6.12 -10.03 17.97
CA CYS A 76 7.44 -9.67 18.46
C CYS A 76 8.06 -8.55 17.60
N GLU A 77 9.00 -7.79 18.17
CA GLU A 77 9.60 -6.64 17.49
C GLU A 77 10.31 -7.02 16.18
N ASP A 78 10.99 -8.16 16.13
CA ASP A 78 11.66 -8.63 14.91
C ASP A 78 10.66 -8.84 13.76
N ASP A 79 9.54 -9.51 14.04
CA ASP A 79 8.49 -9.75 13.03
C ASP A 79 7.83 -8.43 12.60
N LYS A 80 7.60 -7.49 13.54
CA LYS A 80 7.08 -6.15 13.21
C LYS A 80 8.01 -5.41 12.24
N ILE A 81 9.31 -5.42 12.49
CA ILE A 81 10.32 -4.78 11.64
C ILE A 81 10.31 -5.41 10.26
N ILE A 82 10.38 -6.75 10.18
CA ILE A 82 10.42 -7.49 8.91
C ILE A 82 9.17 -7.17 8.08
N LEU A 83 7.98 -7.24 8.69
CA LEU A 83 6.73 -6.94 8.01
C LEU A 83 6.71 -5.50 7.49
N LEU A 84 7.03 -4.51 8.33
CA LEU A 84 7.00 -3.09 7.94
C LEU A 84 8.02 -2.76 6.84
N LYS A 85 9.23 -3.31 6.92
CA LYS A 85 10.28 -3.11 5.89
C LYS A 85 9.82 -3.61 4.54
N ALA A 86 9.17 -4.78 4.50
CA ALA A 86 8.74 -5.41 3.27
C ALA A 86 7.41 -4.85 2.74
N SER A 87 6.46 -4.51 3.60
CA SER A 87 5.10 -4.13 3.21
C SER A 87 4.95 -2.64 2.88
N CYS A 88 5.73 -1.74 3.49
CA CYS A 88 5.60 -0.29 3.27
C CYS A 88 5.65 0.11 1.78
N PRO A 89 6.63 -0.36 0.98
CA PRO A 89 6.68 -0.02 -0.45
C PRO A 89 5.47 -0.52 -1.24
N GLU A 90 5.01 -1.73 -0.95
CA GLU A 90 3.82 -2.33 -1.56
C GLU A 90 2.55 -1.53 -1.22
N ILE A 91 2.39 -1.15 0.05
CA ILE A 91 1.26 -0.33 0.50
C ILE A 91 1.30 1.07 -0.12
N ILE A 92 2.48 1.69 -0.28
CA ILE A 92 2.61 2.97 -0.97
C ILE A 92 2.17 2.86 -2.44
N CYS A 93 2.57 1.79 -3.12
CA CYS A 93 2.12 1.51 -4.48
C CYS A 93 0.59 1.36 -4.55
N LEU A 94 -0.01 0.62 -3.61
CA LEU A 94 -1.47 0.48 -3.49
C LEU A 94 -2.15 1.84 -3.26
N LEU A 95 -1.65 2.65 -2.33
CA LEU A 95 -2.20 3.97 -2.02
C LEU A 95 -2.07 4.97 -3.18
N SER A 96 -1.06 4.81 -4.05
CA SER A 96 -0.85 5.67 -5.22
C SER A 96 -2.03 5.64 -6.20
N VAL A 97 -2.80 4.53 -6.23
CA VAL A 97 -3.99 4.40 -7.08
C VAL A 97 -5.03 5.48 -6.74
N LEU A 98 -5.09 5.92 -5.48
CA LEU A 98 -6.08 6.86 -4.99
C LEU A 98 -5.89 8.29 -5.52
N THR A 99 -4.67 8.63 -5.93
CA THR A 99 -4.31 9.98 -6.42
C THR A 99 -3.92 9.98 -7.89
N PHE A 100 -4.02 8.83 -8.56
CA PHE A 100 -3.66 8.68 -9.97
C PHE A 100 -4.79 9.11 -10.91
N ASN A 101 -4.46 10.01 -11.83
CA ASN A 101 -5.31 10.36 -12.96
C ASN A 101 -5.01 9.40 -14.12
N PHE A 102 -5.96 8.51 -14.41
CA PHE A 102 -5.84 7.50 -15.47
C PHE A 102 -5.97 8.07 -16.88
N GLU A 103 -6.67 9.19 -17.06
CA GLU A 103 -6.87 9.81 -18.37
C GLU A 103 -5.60 10.53 -18.84
N GLY A 104 -4.96 11.27 -17.94
CA GLY A 104 -3.72 12.00 -18.22
C GLY A 104 -2.43 11.24 -17.88
N GLU A 105 -2.55 10.05 -17.28
CA GLU A 105 -1.43 9.23 -16.79
C GLU A 105 -0.45 10.00 -15.88
N PHE A 106 -0.96 10.66 -14.85
CA PHE A 106 -0.14 11.36 -13.85
C PHE A 106 -0.72 11.21 -12.44
N TRP A 107 0.14 11.27 -11.43
CA TRP A 107 -0.29 11.46 -10.05
C TRP A 107 -0.41 12.95 -9.73
N THR A 108 -1.42 13.29 -8.94
CA THR A 108 -1.50 14.59 -8.29
C THR A 108 -0.96 14.46 -6.87
N VAL A 109 0.27 14.92 -6.67
CA VAL A 109 1.00 14.74 -5.42
C VAL A 109 1.02 16.06 -4.68
N ALA A 110 0.46 16.12 -3.48
CA ALA A 110 0.53 17.35 -2.69
C ALA A 110 2.00 17.74 -2.42
N ILE A 111 2.29 19.02 -2.19
CA ILE A 111 3.56 19.52 -1.62
C ILE A 111 3.29 20.04 -0.21
N ASP A 112 2.17 20.74 -0.03
CA ASP A 112 1.68 21.25 1.24
C ASP A 112 0.14 21.07 1.33
N SER A 113 -0.53 21.84 2.19
CA SER A 113 -1.98 21.78 2.39
C SER A 113 -2.80 22.32 1.21
N GLU A 114 -2.21 23.11 0.31
CA GLU A 114 -2.92 23.80 -0.76
C GLU A 114 -2.34 23.55 -2.16
N ASN A 115 -1.03 23.34 -2.25
CA ASN A 115 -0.28 23.16 -3.48
C ASN A 115 0.08 21.69 -3.72
N GLY A 116 0.03 21.26 -4.98
CA GLY A 116 0.55 19.98 -5.43
C GLY A 116 1.27 20.06 -6.76
N VAL A 117 1.83 18.93 -7.15
CA VAL A 117 2.59 18.70 -8.37
C VAL A 117 1.97 17.54 -9.13
N MET A 118 1.79 17.74 -10.44
CA MET A 118 1.46 16.70 -11.38
C MET A 118 2.74 15.96 -11.74
N LEU A 119 2.76 14.67 -11.44
CA LEU A 119 3.87 13.78 -11.66
C LEU A 119 3.49 12.75 -12.73
N PRO A 120 4.05 12.83 -13.95
CA PRO A 120 3.76 11.87 -15.01
C PRO A 120 4.14 10.43 -14.65
N LEU A 121 3.38 9.43 -15.09
CA LEU A 121 3.67 8.01 -14.85
C LEU A 121 5.00 7.57 -15.47
N ASN A 122 5.39 8.18 -16.60
CA ASN A 122 6.60 7.81 -17.33
C ASN A 122 7.90 8.12 -16.57
N VAL A 123 7.87 8.90 -15.49
CA VAL A 123 9.05 9.14 -14.64
C VAL A 123 9.61 7.84 -14.07
N LEU A 124 8.76 6.82 -13.85
CA LEU A 124 9.20 5.51 -13.37
C LEU A 124 9.99 4.70 -14.40
N LYS A 125 9.90 5.04 -15.70
CA LYS A 125 10.71 4.40 -16.73
C LYS A 125 12.20 4.69 -16.56
N TRP A 126 12.53 5.82 -15.93
CA TRP A 126 13.91 6.19 -15.62
C TRP A 126 14.51 5.32 -14.52
N GLU A 127 13.67 4.79 -13.62
CA GLU A 127 14.10 3.91 -12.54
C GLU A 127 14.18 2.45 -13.02
N ASN A 128 13.05 1.90 -13.46
CA ASN A 128 12.94 0.49 -13.81
C ASN A 128 11.74 0.25 -14.73
N LEU A 129 12.02 -0.14 -15.98
CA LEU A 129 10.99 -0.37 -16.98
C LEU A 129 10.02 -1.49 -16.58
N ASN A 130 10.52 -2.58 -15.98
CA ASN A 130 9.68 -3.69 -15.54
C ASN A 130 8.73 -3.25 -14.41
N PHE A 131 9.24 -2.49 -13.44
CA PHE A 131 8.42 -1.91 -12.38
C PHE A 131 7.36 -0.95 -12.93
N TYR A 132 7.70 -0.10 -13.90
CA TYR A 132 6.73 0.77 -14.57
C TYR A 132 5.57 -0.04 -15.19
N VAL A 133 5.88 -1.11 -15.93
CA VAL A 133 4.85 -1.94 -16.59
C VAL A 133 3.95 -2.62 -15.55
N ILE A 134 4.56 -3.25 -14.55
CA ILE A 134 3.84 -4.00 -13.52
C ILE A 134 2.99 -3.05 -12.67
N LEU A 135 3.53 -1.91 -12.24
CA LEU A 135 2.77 -0.93 -11.47
C LEU A 135 1.61 -0.36 -12.28
N LYS A 136 1.79 -0.07 -13.57
CA LYS A 136 0.70 0.40 -14.44
C LYS A 136 -0.43 -0.63 -14.51
N GLN A 137 -0.10 -1.90 -14.75
CA GLN A 137 -1.07 -3.00 -14.81
C GLN A 137 -1.77 -3.23 -13.47
N PHE A 138 -1.01 -3.14 -12.38
CA PHE A 138 -1.52 -3.20 -11.01
C PHE A 138 -2.56 -2.09 -10.77
N MET A 139 -2.22 -0.83 -11.06
CA MET A 139 -3.12 0.30 -10.84
C MET A 139 -4.41 0.18 -11.67
N ILE A 140 -4.33 -0.26 -12.92
CA ILE A 140 -5.50 -0.51 -13.77
C ILE A 140 -6.41 -1.58 -13.16
N THR A 141 -5.82 -2.66 -12.65
CA THR A 141 -6.56 -3.76 -12.02
C THR A 141 -7.27 -3.30 -10.75
N ILE A 142 -6.56 -2.60 -9.84
CA ILE A 142 -7.18 -2.06 -8.62
C ILE A 142 -8.26 -1.04 -8.97
N LYS A 143 -8.04 -0.16 -9.95
CA LYS A 143 -9.02 0.85 -10.37
C LYS A 143 -10.31 0.23 -10.90
N GLY A 144 -10.23 -0.89 -11.61
CA GLY A 144 -11.41 -1.62 -12.11
C GLY A 144 -12.27 -2.24 -11.00
N GLU A 145 -11.70 -2.48 -9.82
CA GLU A 145 -12.42 -3.00 -8.65
C GLU A 145 -12.81 -1.90 -7.65
N TYR A 146 -12.14 -0.75 -7.71
CA TYR A 146 -12.32 0.36 -6.78
C TYR A 146 -13.51 1.26 -7.15
N ASP A 147 -14.56 1.19 -6.34
CA ASP A 147 -15.79 1.98 -6.52
C ASP A 147 -15.88 3.17 -5.56
N SER A 148 -14.78 3.92 -5.42
CA SER A 148 -14.71 5.15 -4.60
C SER A 148 -14.80 4.95 -3.08
N ASP A 149 -14.95 3.71 -2.60
CA ASP A 149 -14.92 3.34 -1.19
C ASP A 149 -13.56 2.75 -0.80
N MET A 150 -13.06 3.14 0.37
CA MET A 150 -11.76 2.73 0.88
C MET A 150 -11.73 1.29 1.39
N SER A 151 -12.88 0.65 1.63
CA SER A 151 -12.94 -0.70 2.20
C SER A 151 -12.08 -1.72 1.45
N LEU A 152 -12.10 -1.67 0.11
CA LEU A 152 -11.25 -2.53 -0.72
C LEU A 152 -9.76 -2.29 -0.44
N ILE A 153 -9.35 -1.01 -0.46
CA ILE A 153 -7.95 -0.61 -0.27
C ILE A 153 -7.49 -0.97 1.15
N ASP A 154 -8.32 -0.73 2.16
CA ASP A 154 -8.04 -1.06 3.56
C ASP A 154 -7.81 -2.57 3.75
N LEU A 155 -8.66 -3.41 3.13
CA LEU A 155 -8.52 -4.86 3.16
C LEU A 155 -7.24 -5.32 2.47
N LEU A 156 -6.94 -4.78 1.27
CA LEU A 156 -5.72 -5.11 0.54
C LEU A 156 -4.46 -4.68 1.31
N MET A 157 -4.47 -3.51 1.97
CA MET A 157 -3.37 -3.08 2.85
C MET A 157 -3.11 -4.09 3.97
N ALA A 158 -4.17 -4.59 4.62
CA ALA A 158 -4.03 -5.57 5.68
C ALA A 158 -3.48 -6.92 5.15
N ILE A 159 -3.91 -7.36 3.96
CA ILE A 159 -3.42 -8.59 3.32
C ILE A 159 -1.93 -8.48 2.94
N ILE A 160 -1.51 -7.32 2.44
CA ILE A 160 -0.11 -7.00 2.14
C ILE A 160 0.75 -6.98 3.42
N LEU A 161 0.24 -6.34 4.47
CA LEU A 161 0.93 -6.19 5.76
C LEU A 161 1.18 -7.55 6.43
N PHE A 162 0.16 -8.39 6.53
CA PHE A 162 0.26 -9.70 7.20
C PHE A 162 0.69 -10.81 6.24
N ASN A 163 1.67 -10.58 5.38
CA ASN A 163 2.16 -11.62 4.46
C ASN A 163 3.12 -12.59 5.18
N PRO A 164 2.80 -13.89 5.32
CA PRO A 164 3.65 -14.86 6.02
C PRO A 164 4.87 -15.33 5.21
N ASN A 165 4.92 -14.97 3.92
CA ASN A 165 6.01 -15.37 3.02
C ASN A 165 7.24 -14.46 3.14
N ARG A 166 7.24 -13.47 4.04
CA ARG A 166 8.46 -12.66 4.26
C ARG A 166 9.59 -13.55 4.81
N PRO A 167 10.83 -13.33 4.35
CA PRO A 167 11.99 -14.03 4.88
C PRO A 167 12.15 -13.73 6.38
N ASP A 168 12.77 -14.66 7.11
CA ASP A 168 13.21 -14.48 8.51
C ASP A 168 12.14 -14.25 9.58
N LEU A 169 10.84 -14.32 9.23
CA LEU A 169 9.76 -14.28 10.21
C LEU A 169 9.83 -15.45 11.20
N LYS A 170 9.74 -15.12 12.49
CA LYS A 170 9.73 -16.08 13.61
C LYS A 170 8.36 -16.73 13.78
N HIS A 171 7.27 -15.93 13.77
CA HIS A 171 5.91 -16.43 14.08
C HIS A 171 4.98 -16.44 12.86
N LYS A 172 5.40 -17.14 11.80
CA LYS A 172 4.68 -17.20 10.51
C LYS A 172 3.21 -17.64 10.61
N GLU A 173 2.88 -18.56 11.51
CA GLU A 173 1.52 -19.09 11.62
C GLU A 173 0.51 -18.05 12.16
N ILE A 174 0.91 -17.20 13.10
CA ILE A 174 0.06 -16.11 13.61
C ILE A 174 -0.20 -15.09 12.49
N ILE A 175 0.84 -14.74 11.74
CA ILE A 175 0.77 -13.81 10.61
C ILE A 175 -0.14 -14.37 9.50
N LYS A 176 0.04 -15.65 9.15
CA LYS A 176 -0.77 -16.37 8.17
C LYS A 176 -2.24 -16.43 8.59
N LEU A 177 -2.52 -16.63 9.88
CA LEU A 177 -3.89 -16.59 10.39
C LEU A 177 -4.51 -15.21 10.17
N GLN A 178 -3.81 -14.12 10.50
CA GLN A 178 -4.30 -12.77 10.25
C GLN A 178 -4.52 -12.50 8.76
N GLN A 179 -3.59 -12.92 7.90
CA GLN A 179 -3.74 -12.78 6.44
C GLN A 179 -5.01 -13.47 5.95
N LYS A 180 -5.21 -14.73 6.35
CA LYS A 180 -6.38 -15.52 5.97
C LYS A 180 -7.67 -14.88 6.43
N THR A 181 -7.69 -14.27 7.63
CA THR A 181 -8.85 -13.52 8.11
C THR A 181 -9.17 -12.35 7.18
N TYR A 182 -8.19 -11.55 6.77
CA TYR A 182 -8.44 -10.42 5.87
C TYR A 182 -8.77 -10.86 4.44
N MET A 183 -8.19 -11.96 3.94
CA MET A 183 -8.57 -12.56 2.66
C MET A 183 -10.02 -13.04 2.67
N TYR A 184 -10.46 -13.68 3.75
CA TYR A 184 -11.85 -14.08 3.95
C TYR A 184 -12.78 -12.87 3.94
N LEU A 185 -12.44 -11.81 4.68
CA LEU A 185 -13.23 -10.57 4.70
C LEU A 185 -13.30 -9.90 3.32
N LEU A 186 -12.22 -9.94 2.54
CA LEU A 186 -12.22 -9.44 1.17
C LEU A 186 -13.12 -10.28 0.26
N GLN A 187 -13.07 -11.60 0.36
CA GLN A 187 -13.96 -12.47 -0.41
C GLN A 187 -15.42 -12.18 -0.09
N ARG A 188 -15.77 -12.09 1.21
CA ARG A 188 -17.11 -11.71 1.68
C ARG A 188 -17.53 -10.33 1.19
N TYR A 189 -16.62 -9.35 1.23
CA TYR A 189 -16.87 -8.00 0.71
C TYR A 189 -17.22 -8.04 -0.78
N LEU A 190 -16.48 -8.81 -1.59
CA LEU A 190 -16.76 -8.97 -3.01
C LEU A 190 -18.08 -9.71 -3.27
N GLU A 191 -18.38 -10.76 -2.51
CA GLU A 191 -19.64 -11.50 -2.60
C GLU A 191 -20.86 -10.62 -2.28
N LEU A 192 -20.73 -9.68 -1.34
CA LEU A 192 -21.82 -8.75 -1.00
C LEU A 192 -21.95 -7.62 -2.02
N LYS A 193 -20.86 -7.29 -2.71
CA LYS A 193 -20.80 -6.25 -3.73
C LYS A 193 -21.30 -6.73 -5.10
N HIS A 194 -21.10 -8.01 -5.40
CA HIS A 194 -21.41 -8.61 -6.69
C HIS A 194 -22.49 -9.70 -6.52
N ASN A 195 -23.52 -9.69 -7.37
CA ASN A 195 -24.65 -10.62 -7.26
C ASN A 195 -24.32 -12.08 -7.67
N SER A 196 -23.08 -12.37 -8.06
CA SER A 196 -22.63 -13.67 -8.54
C SER A 196 -21.42 -14.16 -7.77
N LYS A 197 -21.55 -15.34 -7.15
CA LYS A 197 -20.45 -15.99 -6.43
C LYS A 197 -19.25 -16.27 -7.35
N SER A 198 -19.51 -16.81 -8.53
CA SER A 198 -18.46 -17.10 -9.52
C SER A 198 -17.71 -15.84 -9.99
N GLU A 199 -18.42 -14.72 -10.13
CA GLU A 199 -17.81 -13.44 -10.46
C GLU A 199 -16.93 -12.93 -9.31
N SER A 200 -17.44 -13.00 -8.07
CA SER A 200 -16.69 -12.56 -6.88
C SER A 200 -15.40 -13.38 -6.67
N GLU A 201 -15.43 -14.70 -6.92
CA GLU A 201 -14.26 -15.57 -6.85
C GLU A 201 -13.22 -15.20 -7.92
N THR A 202 -13.67 -14.94 -9.15
CA THR A 202 -12.79 -14.52 -10.25
C THR A 202 -12.09 -13.19 -9.94
N ARG A 203 -12.84 -12.21 -9.43
CA ARG A 203 -12.30 -10.90 -9.00
C ARG A 203 -11.34 -11.04 -7.84
N PHE A 204 -11.66 -11.87 -6.85
CA PHE A 204 -10.78 -12.18 -5.73
C PHE A 204 -9.44 -12.76 -6.21
N LEU A 205 -9.47 -13.78 -7.07
CA LEU A 205 -8.26 -14.39 -7.61
C LEU A 205 -7.43 -13.38 -8.41
N ARG A 206 -8.08 -12.52 -9.21
CA ARG A 206 -7.41 -11.45 -9.96
C ARG A 206 -6.69 -10.48 -9.02
N LEU A 207 -7.33 -10.07 -7.93
CA LEU A 207 -6.72 -9.20 -6.91
C LEU A 207 -5.54 -9.91 -6.23
N MET A 208 -5.65 -11.18 -5.86
CA MET A 208 -4.55 -11.93 -5.24
C MET A 208 -3.35 -12.08 -6.18
N ASN A 209 -3.57 -12.38 -7.46
CA ASN A 209 -2.50 -12.46 -8.45
C ASN A 209 -1.81 -11.10 -8.62
N CYS A 210 -2.58 -10.02 -8.68
CA CYS A 210 -2.09 -8.66 -8.76
C CYS A 210 -1.20 -8.28 -7.54
N LEU A 211 -1.62 -8.66 -6.32
CA LEU A 211 -0.80 -8.48 -5.12
C LEU A 211 0.51 -9.28 -5.17
N ASN A 212 0.47 -10.51 -5.68
CA ASN A 212 1.66 -11.35 -5.80
C ASN A 212 2.67 -10.79 -6.81
N GLU A 213 2.21 -10.27 -7.95
CA GLU A 213 3.09 -9.61 -8.93
C GLU A 213 3.77 -8.38 -8.34
N LEU A 214 3.03 -7.57 -7.57
CA LEU A 214 3.59 -6.43 -6.85
C LEU A 214 4.62 -6.88 -5.80
N TYR A 215 4.32 -7.93 -5.03
CA TYR A 215 5.23 -8.53 -4.05
C TYR A 215 6.57 -8.93 -4.69
N PHE A 216 6.55 -9.73 -5.77
CA PHE A 216 7.80 -10.17 -6.40
C PHE A 216 8.61 -9.01 -6.96
N THR A 217 7.93 -8.05 -7.59
CA THR A 217 8.61 -6.91 -8.22
C THR A 217 9.26 -6.01 -7.18
N THR A 218 8.54 -5.69 -6.11
CA THR A 218 9.07 -4.88 -5.01
C THR A 218 10.16 -5.60 -4.24
N HIS A 219 9.99 -6.90 -3.95
CA HIS A 219 11.01 -7.70 -3.30
C HIS A 219 12.33 -7.71 -4.09
N ASN A 220 12.27 -7.94 -5.40
CA ASN A 220 13.47 -7.93 -6.25
C ASN A 220 14.18 -6.56 -6.23
N MET A 221 13.42 -5.47 -6.25
CA MET A 221 13.99 -4.13 -6.12
C MET A 221 14.64 -3.91 -4.74
N ILE A 222 13.99 -4.32 -3.64
CA ILE A 222 14.55 -4.19 -2.28
C ILE A 222 15.86 -4.96 -2.16
N SER A 223 15.91 -6.19 -2.68
CA SER A 223 17.13 -7.00 -2.66
C SER A 223 18.26 -6.34 -3.45
N THR A 224 17.97 -5.82 -4.64
CA THR A 224 18.94 -5.11 -5.48
C THR A 224 19.48 -3.86 -4.78
N VAL A 225 18.58 -3.11 -4.13
CA VAL A 225 18.94 -1.92 -3.34
C VAL A 225 19.80 -2.28 -2.14
N SER A 226 19.45 -3.34 -1.43
CA SER A 226 20.19 -3.78 -0.23
C SER A 226 21.62 -4.19 -0.60
N GLU A 227 21.80 -4.87 -1.74
CA GLU A 227 23.12 -5.18 -2.29
C GLU A 227 23.88 -3.92 -2.72
N ALA A 228 23.21 -2.97 -3.36
CA ALA A 228 23.82 -1.70 -3.78
C ALA A 228 24.28 -0.85 -2.59
N LEU A 229 23.47 -0.73 -1.54
CA LEU A 229 23.80 0.04 -0.32
C LEU A 229 25.01 -0.54 0.43
N ASN A 230 25.20 -1.86 0.39
CA ASN A 230 26.40 -2.50 0.96
C ASN A 230 27.68 -2.13 0.21
N ASN A 231 27.57 -1.80 -1.08
CA ASN A 231 28.71 -1.50 -1.96
C ASN A 231 28.92 0.01 -2.16
N ASN A 232 27.88 0.83 -2.05
CA ASN A 232 27.93 2.28 -2.21
C ASN A 232 26.83 2.97 -1.36
N PRO A 233 27.17 3.80 -0.35
CA PRO A 233 26.21 4.29 0.64
C PRO A 233 25.30 5.42 0.15
N ARG A 234 25.45 5.89 -1.09
CA ARG A 234 24.56 6.90 -1.70
C ARG A 234 23.69 6.25 -2.77
N PRO A 235 22.40 5.96 -2.49
CA PRO A 235 21.50 5.45 -3.50
C PRO A 235 21.25 6.50 -4.60
N GLU A 236 21.61 6.20 -5.84
CA GLU A 236 21.29 7.04 -7.01
C GLU A 236 19.85 6.83 -7.52
N SER A 237 19.15 5.80 -7.02
CA SER A 237 17.77 5.45 -7.39
C SER A 237 16.76 5.95 -6.35
N LEU A 238 15.63 6.49 -6.82
CA LEU A 238 14.50 6.94 -6.00
C LEU A 238 13.98 5.83 -5.08
N TYR A 239 13.84 4.63 -5.62
CA TYR A 239 13.35 3.50 -4.84
C TYR A 239 14.31 3.18 -3.69
N ALA A 240 15.61 3.21 -3.98
CA ALA A 240 16.65 2.90 -3.02
C ALA A 240 16.66 3.87 -1.83
N GLU A 241 16.46 5.17 -2.09
CA GLU A 241 16.39 6.16 -1.03
C GLU A 241 15.10 6.06 -0.20
N ILE A 242 13.96 5.76 -0.84
CA ILE A 242 12.70 5.49 -0.14
C ILE A 242 12.86 4.28 0.80
N ILE A 243 13.48 3.19 0.33
CA ILE A 243 13.76 2.00 1.15
C ILE A 243 14.72 2.34 2.29
N ALA A 244 15.82 3.05 2.02
CA ALA A 244 16.77 3.46 3.04
C ALA A 244 16.09 4.29 4.14
N ARG A 245 15.18 5.20 3.75
CA ARG A 245 14.43 6.03 4.69
C ARG A 245 13.37 5.26 5.46
N ILE A 246 12.70 4.29 4.85
CA ILE A 246 11.84 3.32 5.57
C ILE A 246 12.66 2.62 6.64
N PHE A 247 13.84 2.13 6.28
CA PHE A 247 14.70 1.38 7.21
C PHE A 247 15.18 2.27 8.36
N HIS A 248 15.60 3.51 8.06
CA HIS A 248 15.98 4.51 9.06
C HIS A 248 14.82 4.85 10.01
N ASN A 249 13.66 5.22 9.47
CA ASN A 249 12.48 5.54 10.27
C ASN A 249 12.09 4.36 11.18
N LEU A 250 12.20 3.12 10.71
CA LEU A 250 11.87 1.94 11.52
C LEU A 250 12.83 1.74 12.70
N GLN A 251 14.11 2.13 12.58
CA GLN A 251 15.05 2.13 13.70
C GLN A 251 14.62 3.17 14.75
N GLU A 252 14.34 4.40 14.34
CA GLU A 252 13.90 5.48 15.25
C GLU A 252 12.54 5.18 15.92
N TYR A 253 11.58 4.60 15.18
CA TYR A 253 10.21 4.42 15.68
C TYR A 253 9.99 3.18 16.56
N LEU A 254 10.99 2.29 16.64
CA LEU A 254 10.96 1.06 17.44
C LEU A 254 11.99 1.06 18.58
N ASN A 255 12.64 2.21 18.85
CA ASN A 255 13.65 2.39 19.91
C ASN A 255 14.79 1.35 19.82
N LEU A 256 15.45 1.25 18.67
CA LEU A 256 16.74 0.59 18.51
C LEU A 256 17.85 1.63 18.35
#